data_AF-A0A9P7Z4B1-F1
#
_entry.id   AF-A0A9P7Z4B1-F1
#
_cell.length_a   1.000
_cell.length_b   1.000
_cell.length_c   1.000
_cell.angle_alpha   90.00
_cell.angle_beta   90.00
_cell.angle_gamma   90.00
#
_symmetry.space_group_name_H-M   'P 1'
#
loop_
_entity.id
_entity.type
_entity.pdbx_description
1 polymer ?
#
loop_
_entity_poly.entity_id
_entity_poly.type
_entity_poly.pdbx_seq_one_letter_code
_entity_poly.pdbx_strand_id
1 'polypeptide(L)'
;FCYFPATVTTGSDNFYYDSCEILCSTVHGRSATNYNLGKTRTHGVGRWVGIVNTFQVGCTSLGDSIADTPESALGFYGNLTGHDS
;
A
#
# COMPACT_ATOMS: atom_id res chain seq x y z
N PHE A 1 6.89 -5.24 4.27
CA PHE A 1 5.60 -4.85 4.88
C PHE A 1 5.75 -3.46 5.50
N CYS A 2 4.67 -2.71 5.69
CA CYS A 2 4.71 -1.38 6.33
C CYS A 2 3.61 -1.28 7.37
N TYR A 3 3.93 -0.71 8.52
CA TYR A 3 2.96 -0.46 9.59
C TYR A 3 2.02 0.69 9.22
N PHE A 4 0.78 0.67 9.72
CA PHE A 4 -0.13 1.82 9.61
C PHE A 4 0.16 2.82 10.75
N PRO A 5 -0.24 4.09 10.61
CA PRO A 5 -0.18 5.06 11.70
C PRO A 5 -0.88 4.53 12.95
N ALA A 6 -0.21 4.64 14.09
CA ALA A 6 -0.77 4.31 15.38
C ALA A 6 -0.24 5.29 16.43
N THR A 7 -1.02 5.53 17.47
CA THR A 7 -0.52 6.22 18.67
C THR A 7 0.45 5.29 19.39
N VAL A 8 1.74 5.62 19.37
CA VAL A 8 2.80 4.83 19.98
C VAL A 8 3.48 5.58 21.12
N THR A 9 3.93 4.84 22.14
CA THR A 9 4.72 5.41 23.24
C THR A 9 6.18 5.48 22.83
N THR A 10 6.81 6.65 22.95
CA THR A 10 8.25 6.83 22.72
C THR A 10 9.07 5.80 23.50
N GLY A 11 9.95 5.08 22.80
CA GLY A 11 10.79 4.04 23.40
C GLY A 11 10.14 2.65 23.54
N SER A 12 8.87 2.49 23.13
CA SER A 12 8.26 1.15 23.01
C SER A 12 8.76 0.40 21.77
N ASP A 13 8.58 -0.92 21.75
CA ASP A 13 8.89 -1.74 20.57
C ASP A 13 8.16 -1.24 19.31
N ASN A 14 6.88 -0.87 19.43
CA ASN A 14 6.09 -0.32 18.32
C ASN A 14 6.67 1.00 17.80
N PHE A 15 7.26 1.82 18.67
CA PHE A 15 7.94 3.05 18.26
C PHE A 15 9.19 2.74 17.43
N TYR A 16 9.95 1.70 17.77
CA TYR A 16 11.15 1.32 17.01
C TYR A 16 10.85 0.52 15.74
N TYR A 17 9.74 -0.22 15.71
CA TYR A 17 9.33 -0.99 14.53
C TYR A 17 8.58 -0.16 13.49
N ASP A 18 8.11 1.04 13.84
CA ASP A 18 7.39 1.92 12.92
C ASP A 18 8.23 2.25 11.68
N SER A 19 7.98 1.50 10.60
CA SER A 19 8.84 1.48 9.43
C SER A 19 8.21 0.73 8.25
N CYS A 20 8.95 0.72 7.14
CA CYS A 20 8.66 -0.03 5.93
C CYS A 20 9.81 -0.99 5.60
N GLU A 21 9.54 -2.28 5.63
CA GLU A 21 10.42 -3.32 5.12
C GLU A 21 10.13 -3.61 3.65
N ILE A 22 11.12 -3.44 2.79
CA ILE A 22 10.97 -3.62 1.34
C ILE A 22 11.91 -4.72 0.87
N LEU A 23 11.37 -5.69 0.12
CA LEU A 23 12.17 -6.73 -0.51
C LEU A 23 13.10 -6.10 -1.54
N CYS A 24 14.42 -6.27 -1.38
CA CYS A 24 15.43 -5.62 -2.22
C CYS A 24 15.23 -5.85 -3.72
N SER A 25 14.77 -7.03 -4.14
CA SER A 25 14.53 -7.32 -5.56
C SER A 25 13.44 -6.45 -6.22
N THR A 26 12.60 -5.78 -5.43
CA THR A 26 11.51 -4.89 -5.89
C THR A 26 11.91 -3.41 -6.01
N VAL A 27 13.11 -3.03 -5.55
CA VAL A 27 13.56 -1.65 -5.74
C VAL A 27 13.90 -1.38 -7.22
N HIS A 28 13.93 -0.10 -7.60
CA HIS A 28 14.13 0.31 -8.99
C HIS A 28 15.36 -0.36 -9.62
N GLY A 29 15.18 -1.02 -10.76
CA GLY A 29 16.26 -1.65 -11.54
C GLY A 29 16.75 -3.01 -11.00
N ARG A 30 16.04 -3.62 -10.06
CA ARG A 30 16.39 -4.95 -9.51
C ARG A 30 15.67 -6.10 -10.22
N SER A 31 15.82 -7.31 -9.68
CA SER A 31 15.52 -8.57 -10.36
C SER A 31 14.05 -9.01 -10.35
N ALA A 32 13.17 -8.39 -9.54
CA ALA A 32 11.76 -8.77 -9.50
C ALA A 32 11.00 -8.18 -10.69
N THR A 33 11.05 -8.84 -11.85
CA THR A 33 10.29 -8.46 -13.06
C THR A 33 8.83 -8.09 -12.71
N ASN A 34 8.32 -7.01 -13.30
CA ASN A 34 7.00 -6.38 -13.04
C ASN A 34 6.85 -5.66 -11.69
N TYR A 35 7.75 -5.88 -10.72
CA TYR A 35 7.75 -5.23 -9.40
C TYR A 35 8.99 -4.38 -9.14
N ASN A 36 9.98 -4.41 -10.04
CA ASN A 36 11.30 -3.77 -9.95
C ASN A 36 11.31 -2.29 -10.37
N LEU A 37 10.16 -1.63 -10.37
CA LEU A 37 10.04 -0.19 -10.64
C LEU A 37 9.98 0.63 -9.36
N GLY A 38 10.12 0.01 -8.19
CA GLY A 38 10.04 0.68 -6.88
C GLY A 38 8.62 0.92 -6.37
N LYS A 39 7.59 0.55 -7.13
CA LYS A 39 6.17 0.74 -6.74
C LYS A 39 5.79 -0.01 -5.46
N THR A 40 6.45 -1.13 -5.15
CA THR A 40 6.27 -1.82 -3.86
C THR A 40 6.57 -0.92 -2.67
N ARG A 41 7.61 -0.06 -2.77
CA ARG A 41 7.93 0.93 -1.73
C ARG A 41 6.89 2.03 -1.68
N THR A 42 6.50 2.59 -2.83
CA THR A 42 5.47 3.64 -2.89
C THR A 42 4.16 3.16 -2.27
N HIS A 43 3.71 1.95 -2.62
CA HIS A 43 2.52 1.33 -2.02
C HIS A 43 2.66 1.18 -0.51
N GLY A 44 3.79 0.66 -0.06
CA GLY A 44 4.08 0.46 1.36
C GLY A 44 4.05 1.76 2.16
N VAL A 45 4.72 2.80 1.65
CA VAL A 45 4.73 4.14 2.29
C VAL A 45 3.33 4.75 2.32
N GLY A 46 2.49 4.49 1.31
CA GLY A 46 1.06 4.85 1.36
C GLY A 46 0.36 4.31 2.62
N ARG A 47 0.54 3.01 2.92
CA ARG A 47 0.02 2.42 4.18
C ARG A 47 0.60 3.09 5.41
N TRP A 48 1.90 3.39 5.40
CA TRP A 48 2.58 4.06 6.51
C TRP A 48 2.04 5.45 6.82
N VAL A 49 1.50 6.16 5.83
CA VAL A 49 0.85 7.46 6.02
C VAL A 49 -0.68 7.37 6.12
N GLY A 50 -1.24 6.15 6.23
CA GLY A 50 -2.66 5.93 6.51
C GLY A 50 -3.53 5.60 5.30
N ILE A 51 -2.96 5.38 4.12
CA ILE A 51 -3.73 5.01 2.91
C ILE A 51 -3.99 3.50 2.91
N VAL A 52 -5.25 3.11 2.93
CA VAL A 52 -5.67 1.70 2.82
C VAL A 52 -5.76 1.28 1.34
N ASN A 53 -5.84 -0.02 1.06
CA ASN A 53 -6.01 -0.45 -0.33
C ASN A 53 -7.42 -0.05 -0.82
N THR A 54 -7.54 0.32 -2.09
CA THR A 54 -8.81 0.69 -2.75
C THR A 54 -9.89 -0.39 -2.70
N PHE A 55 -9.49 -1.64 -2.44
CA PHE A 55 -10.36 -2.81 -2.37
C PHE A 55 -10.53 -3.39 -0.96
N GLN A 56 -9.98 -2.72 0.08
CA GLN A 56 -9.86 -3.32 1.41
C GLN A 56 -11.21 -3.61 2.08
N VAL A 57 -12.24 -2.82 1.77
CA VAL A 57 -13.61 -2.98 2.29
C VAL A 57 -14.63 -3.30 1.19
N GLY A 58 -14.15 -3.66 -0.01
CA GLY A 58 -15.00 -3.94 -1.17
C GLY A 58 -15.82 -2.74 -1.66
N CYS A 59 -16.90 -3.03 -2.40
CA CYS A 59 -17.87 -2.03 -2.87
C CYS A 59 -18.85 -1.63 -1.76
N THR A 60 -18.32 -1.03 -0.69
CA THR A 60 -19.13 -0.41 0.36
C THR A 60 -18.98 1.11 0.29
N SER A 61 -19.98 1.85 0.75
CA SER A 61 -19.98 3.33 0.73
C SER A 61 -18.84 3.97 1.54
N LEU A 62 -18.09 3.18 2.31
CA LEU A 62 -16.91 3.64 3.04
C LEU A 62 -15.65 3.66 2.16
N GLY A 63 -15.54 2.75 1.18
CA GLY A 63 -14.37 2.61 0.30
C GLY A 63 -13.03 2.61 1.05
N ASP A 64 -12.01 3.19 0.47
CA ASP A 64 -10.74 3.48 1.15
C ASP A 64 -10.78 4.78 1.98
N SER A 65 -11.97 5.34 2.21
CA SER A 65 -12.21 6.64 2.86
C SER A 65 -11.63 7.84 2.10
N ILE A 66 -11.37 7.70 0.80
CA ILE A 66 -10.92 8.76 -0.10
C ILE A 66 -11.99 8.98 -1.18
N ALA A 67 -12.62 10.15 -1.17
CA ALA A 67 -13.85 10.41 -1.93
C ALA A 67 -13.67 10.35 -3.46
N ASP A 68 -12.45 10.57 -3.97
CA ASP A 68 -12.12 10.52 -5.40
C ASP A 68 -11.56 9.17 -5.86
N THR A 69 -11.40 8.20 -4.94
CA THR A 69 -11.13 6.80 -5.29
C THR A 69 -12.45 6.05 -5.42
N PRO A 70 -12.81 5.53 -6.60
CA PRO A 70 -14.03 4.75 -6.70
C PRO A 70 -13.85 3.36 -6.08
N GLU A 71 -14.95 2.82 -5.59
CA GLU A 71 -14.96 1.58 -4.81
C GLU A 71 -14.55 0.35 -5.63
N SER A 72 -13.64 -0.46 -5.09
CA SER A 72 -13.20 -1.69 -5.76
C SER A 72 -13.52 -2.92 -4.92
N ALA A 73 -13.99 -3.99 -5.57
CA ALA A 73 -14.16 -5.29 -4.92
C ALA A 73 -12.85 -6.09 -4.83
N LEU A 74 -11.87 -5.81 -5.70
CA LEU A 74 -10.71 -6.68 -5.91
C LEU A 74 -9.42 -5.88 -6.11
N GLY A 75 -8.30 -6.51 -5.74
CA GLY A 75 -6.97 -6.05 -6.11
C GLY A 75 -6.65 -6.44 -7.55
N PHE A 76 -6.09 -5.50 -8.31
CA PHE A 76 -5.71 -5.67 -9.69
C PHE A 76 -4.21 -5.95 -9.83
N TYR A 77 -3.83 -6.78 -10.81
CA TYR A 77 -2.45 -7.20 -11.03
C TYR A 77 -2.07 -7.06 -12.51
N GLY A 78 -0.81 -6.69 -12.76
CA GLY A 78 -0.30 -6.49 -14.11
C GLY A 78 -0.73 -5.16 -14.72
N ASN A 79 -0.69 -5.08 -16.05
CA ASN A 79 -1.13 -3.91 -16.80
C ASN A 79 -2.55 -4.18 -17.34
N LEU A 80 -3.55 -3.49 -16.78
CA LEU A 80 -4.93 -3.62 -17.21
C LEU A 80 -5.30 -2.43 -18.10
N THR A 81 -5.74 -2.71 -19.33
CA THR A 81 -6.38 -1.74 -20.21
C THR A 81 -7.89 -1.84 -20.08
N GLY A 82 -8.57 -0.70 -19.90
CA GLY A 82 -10.04 -0.60 -19.88
C GLY A 82 -10.71 -0.93 -18.54
N HIS A 83 -9.93 -1.02 -17.46
CA HIS A 83 -10.46 -1.06 -16.11
C HIS A 83 -10.46 0.34 -15.53
N ASP A 84 -11.56 1.03 -15.77
CA ASP A 84 -11.92 2.23 -15.05
C ASP A 84 -12.81 1.78 -13.88
N SER A 85 -12.49 2.31 -12.71
CA SER A 85 -13.24 2.11 -11.47
C SER A 85 -14.64 2.72 -11.56
#